data_AF-A0AAX4J237-F1
#
_entry.id   AF-A0AAX4J237-F1
#
_cell.length_a   1.000
_cell.length_b   1.000
_cell.length_c   1.000
_cell.angle_alpha   90.00
_cell.angle_beta   90.00
_cell.angle_gamma   90.00
#
_symmetry.space_group_name_H-M   'P 1'
#
loop_
_entity.id
_entity.type
_entity.pdbx_description
1 polymer ?
#
loop_
_entity_poly.entity_id
_entity_poly.type
_entity_poly.pdbx_seq_one_letter_code
_entity_poly.pdbx_strand_id
1 'polypeptide(L)'
;MHTSSFILFFGLLASVVSAVTLYRGDSRGPKQIKDAGGFKSRADHDHAEGTLFEHVTKQLKHPMKNRYIPTTVDINEAKKQGDSKYLYHLNSDEIEEQIWDVAAEYEKAGKKYPYANEQEFAVEYHIPWEAITKVEKNVDGQWRAIKFSKRGVELFEENFFVD
;
A
#
# COMPACT_ATOMS: atom_id res chain seq x y z
N MET A 1 -4.10 -24.35 -59.06
CA MET A 1 -4.69 -24.17 -57.72
C MET A 1 -3.60 -24.40 -56.70
N HIS A 2 -3.01 -23.36 -56.11
CA HIS A 2 -2.11 -23.53 -54.97
C HIS A 2 -2.54 -22.53 -53.90
N THR A 3 -3.19 -23.03 -52.87
CA THR A 3 -3.58 -22.29 -51.67
C THR A 3 -2.43 -22.26 -50.67
N SER A 4 -2.19 -21.06 -50.19
CA SER A 4 -1.54 -20.59 -48.97
C SER A 4 -1.26 -21.60 -47.85
N SER A 5 -0.18 -21.33 -47.11
CA SER A 5 -0.34 -20.94 -45.70
C SER A 5 0.94 -20.30 -45.17
N PHE A 6 0.86 -19.02 -44.82
CA PHE A 6 1.87 -18.30 -44.04
C PHE A 6 1.28 -18.12 -42.64
N ILE A 7 1.71 -18.96 -41.70
CA ILE A 7 1.29 -18.86 -40.30
C ILE A 7 2.26 -17.89 -39.60
N LEU A 8 1.79 -16.68 -39.29
CA LEU A 8 2.49 -15.75 -38.42
C LEU A 8 2.18 -16.13 -36.96
N PHE A 9 3.18 -16.71 -36.29
CA PHE A 9 3.18 -16.88 -34.84
C PHE A 9 3.45 -15.52 -34.18
N PHE A 10 2.40 -14.85 -33.70
CA PHE A 10 2.54 -13.74 -32.75
C PHE A 10 2.91 -14.31 -31.39
N GLY A 11 4.20 -14.30 -31.06
CA GLY A 11 4.69 -14.58 -29.72
C GLY A 11 4.28 -13.45 -28.78
N LEU A 12 3.26 -13.71 -27.95
CA LEU A 12 2.88 -12.83 -26.86
C LEU A 12 3.95 -12.95 -25.76
N LEU A 13 4.94 -12.06 -25.77
CA LEU A 13 5.84 -11.86 -24.63
C LEU A 13 5.03 -11.20 -23.51
N ALA A 14 4.35 -12.01 -22.70
CA ALA A 14 3.81 -11.55 -21.43
C ALA A 14 5.00 -11.23 -20.52
N SER A 15 5.37 -9.96 -20.45
CA SER A 15 6.26 -9.45 -19.41
C SER A 15 5.59 -9.70 -18.07
N VAL A 16 6.08 -10.71 -17.35
CA VAL A 16 5.68 -11.00 -15.97
C VAL A 16 6.27 -9.89 -15.10
N VAL A 17 5.59 -8.74 -15.03
CA VAL A 17 5.89 -7.71 -14.05
C VAL A 17 5.52 -8.34 -12.70
N SER A 18 6.51 -8.62 -11.86
CA SER A 18 6.24 -9.06 -10.50
C SER A 18 5.58 -7.90 -9.76
N ALA A 19 4.42 -8.16 -9.16
CA ALA A 19 3.77 -7.23 -8.25
C ALA A 19 4.77 -6.73 -7.20
N VAL A 20 4.76 -5.44 -6.90
CA VAL A 20 5.58 -4.86 -5.83
C VAL A 20 4.80 -5.03 -4.53
N THR A 21 5.39 -5.72 -3.55
CA THR A 21 4.83 -5.77 -2.21
C THR A 21 5.06 -4.43 -1.52
N LEU A 22 3.98 -3.78 -1.11
CA LEU A 22 4.03 -2.58 -0.27
C LEU A 22 3.73 -2.94 1.17
N TYR A 23 4.28 -2.16 2.10
CA TYR A 23 4.11 -2.31 3.53
C TYR A 23 3.52 -1.05 4.13
N ARG A 24 2.70 -1.22 5.15
CA ARG A 24 2.15 -0.12 5.93
C ARG A 24 2.08 -0.48 7.41
N GLY A 25 2.69 0.34 8.25
CA GLY A 25 2.43 0.32 9.69
C GLY A 25 1.16 1.10 10.00
N ASP A 26 0.29 0.56 10.85
CA ASP A 26 -0.89 1.27 11.32
C ASP A 26 -1.23 0.86 12.77
N SER A 27 -1.87 1.78 13.51
CA SER A 27 -2.35 1.51 14.86
C SER A 27 -3.73 0.86 14.88
N ARG A 28 -4.48 0.98 13.78
CA ARG A 28 -5.80 0.35 13.61
C ARG A 28 -5.63 -1.14 13.33
N GLY A 29 -6.45 -1.94 14.00
CA GLY A 29 -6.47 -3.39 13.83
C GLY A 29 -7.20 -3.85 12.56
N PRO A 30 -7.02 -5.12 12.15
CA PRO A 30 -7.54 -5.66 10.90
C PRO A 30 -9.07 -5.56 10.81
N LYS A 31 -9.80 -5.79 11.92
CA LYS A 31 -11.25 -5.65 11.94
C LYS A 31 -11.69 -4.24 11.55
N GLN A 32 -11.06 -3.21 12.13
CA GLN A 32 -11.40 -1.83 11.83
C GLN A 32 -11.09 -1.47 10.37
N ILE A 33 -9.96 -1.93 9.85
CA ILE A 33 -9.59 -1.71 8.45
C ILE A 33 -10.56 -2.43 7.51
N LYS A 34 -10.95 -3.67 7.81
CA LYS A 34 -11.94 -4.41 7.01
C LYS A 34 -13.31 -3.76 7.04
N ASP A 35 -13.80 -3.34 8.21
CA ASP A 35 -15.10 -2.68 8.35
C ASP A 35 -15.17 -1.36 7.55
N ALA A 36 -14.02 -0.71 7.34
CA ALA A 36 -13.89 0.48 6.50
C ALA A 36 -13.70 0.16 4.99
N GLY A 37 -13.66 -1.12 4.62
CA GLY A 37 -13.36 -1.58 3.25
C GLY A 37 -11.90 -1.40 2.85
N GLY A 38 -10.98 -1.23 3.81
CA GLY A 38 -9.56 -0.99 3.57
C GLY A 38 -9.06 0.32 4.20
N PHE A 39 -7.88 0.79 3.76
CA PHE A 39 -7.34 2.07 4.22
C PHE A 39 -7.95 3.21 3.42
N LYS A 40 -8.57 4.16 4.11
CA LYS A 40 -9.02 5.42 3.53
C LYS A 40 -8.03 6.53 3.89
N SER A 41 -7.78 7.42 2.93
CA SER A 41 -7.02 8.65 3.17
C SER A 41 -7.86 9.62 4.04
N ARG A 42 -7.30 10.79 4.36
CA ARG A 42 -7.99 11.78 5.22
C ARG A 42 -8.93 12.70 4.45
N ALA A 43 -8.98 12.59 3.13
CA ALA A 43 -9.90 13.34 2.28
C ALA A 43 -10.41 12.47 1.14
N ASP A 44 -11.67 12.66 0.76
CA ASP A 44 -12.22 12.10 -0.46
C ASP A 44 -11.73 12.89 -1.70
N HIS A 45 -12.18 12.45 -2.88
CA HIS A 45 -11.84 13.04 -4.16
C HIS A 45 -12.25 14.51 -4.29
N ASP A 46 -13.37 14.90 -3.70
CA ASP A 46 -13.95 16.24 -3.86
C ASP A 46 -13.35 17.27 -2.89
N HIS A 47 -12.80 16.82 -1.77
CA HIS A 47 -12.32 17.69 -0.70
C HIS A 47 -10.81 17.62 -0.47
N ALA A 48 -10.07 16.84 -1.27
CA ALA A 48 -8.63 16.71 -1.14
C ALA A 48 -7.85 17.97 -1.51
N GLU A 49 -6.88 18.32 -0.68
CA GLU A 49 -5.99 19.47 -0.86
C GLU A 49 -4.52 19.03 -0.80
N GLY A 50 -3.65 19.90 -1.31
CA GLY A 50 -2.21 19.69 -1.24
C GLY A 50 -1.63 18.80 -2.33
N THR A 51 -0.32 18.96 -2.48
CA THR A 51 0.57 18.23 -3.37
C THR A 51 1.20 17.03 -2.66
N LEU A 52 1.76 16.10 -3.44
CA LEU A 52 2.57 15.01 -2.92
C LEU A 52 3.73 15.51 -2.03
N PHE A 53 4.38 16.62 -2.42
CA PHE A 53 5.48 17.20 -1.66
C PHE A 53 5.03 17.76 -0.29
N GLU A 54 3.85 18.36 -0.21
CA GLU A 54 3.26 18.84 1.05
C GLU A 54 2.80 17.69 1.94
N HIS A 55 2.37 16.56 1.34
CA HIS A 55 2.14 15.32 2.08
C HIS A 55 3.42 14.83 2.77
N VAL A 56 4.48 14.62 1.98
CA VAL A 56 5.77 14.08 2.46
C VAL A 56 6.38 14.97 3.54
N THR A 57 6.32 16.28 3.36
CA THR A 57 6.87 17.25 4.32
C THR A 57 5.91 17.59 5.47
N LYS A 58 4.72 16.96 5.51
CA LYS A 58 3.68 17.16 6.53
C LYS A 58 3.26 18.63 6.69
N GLN A 59 3.22 19.37 5.57
CA GLN A 59 2.92 20.80 5.55
C GLN A 59 1.41 21.12 5.46
N LEU A 60 0.56 20.11 5.24
CA LEU A 60 -0.88 20.30 5.20
C LEU A 60 -1.43 20.70 6.58
N LYS A 61 -2.14 21.84 6.62
CA LYS A 61 -2.75 22.37 7.84
C LYS A 61 -3.97 21.56 8.25
N HIS A 62 -4.35 21.65 9.53
CA HIS A 62 -5.60 21.06 10.02
C HIS A 62 -6.83 21.85 9.51
N PRO A 63 -7.95 21.17 9.17
CA PRO A 63 -8.06 19.71 9.05
C PRO A 63 -7.24 19.18 7.86
N MET A 64 -6.46 18.12 8.11
CA MET A 64 -5.54 17.58 7.11
C MET A 64 -6.31 16.87 6.00
N LYS A 65 -6.65 17.59 4.94
CA LYS A 65 -7.36 17.09 3.75
C LYS A 65 -6.45 16.32 2.79
N ASN A 66 -5.69 15.40 3.35
CA ASN A 66 -4.59 14.72 2.68
C ASN A 66 -5.10 13.49 1.92
N ARG A 67 -4.94 13.48 0.60
CA ARG A 67 -5.37 12.36 -0.27
C ARG A 67 -4.47 11.14 -0.20
N TYR A 68 -3.22 11.28 0.25
CA TYR A 68 -2.25 10.19 0.14
C TYR A 68 -2.20 9.35 1.41
N ILE A 69 -2.12 8.04 1.21
CA ILE A 69 -1.90 7.00 2.20
C ILE A 69 -0.45 6.53 2.04
N PRO A 70 0.44 6.82 3.00
CA PRO A 70 1.84 6.46 2.88
C PRO A 70 2.02 4.95 3.01
N THR A 71 2.79 4.37 2.11
CA THR A 71 3.26 2.98 2.16
C THR A 71 4.76 2.96 1.85
N THR A 72 5.42 1.83 2.02
CA THR A 72 6.86 1.71 1.75
C THR A 72 7.19 0.31 1.24
N VAL A 73 8.27 0.17 0.48
CA VAL A 73 8.85 -1.14 0.14
C VAL A 73 9.81 -1.66 1.23
N ASP A 74 10.20 -0.84 2.21
CA ASP A 74 11.01 -1.26 3.35
C ASP A 74 10.14 -1.65 4.54
N ILE A 75 10.05 -2.96 4.79
CA ILE A 75 9.31 -3.52 5.93
C ILE A 75 9.79 -2.96 7.28
N ASN A 76 11.06 -2.61 7.44
CA ASN A 76 11.59 -2.08 8.69
C ASN A 76 11.14 -0.64 8.92
N GLU A 77 11.04 0.16 7.86
CA GLU A 77 10.46 1.51 7.96
C GLU A 77 8.97 1.44 8.27
N ALA A 78 8.23 0.52 7.63
CA ALA A 78 6.82 0.29 7.95
C ALA A 78 6.60 -0.04 9.44
N LYS A 79 7.48 -0.86 10.04
CA LYS A 79 7.43 -1.20 11.46
C LYS A 79 7.69 -0.02 12.41
N LYS A 80 8.35 1.05 11.93
CA LYS A 80 8.66 2.27 12.71
C LYS A 80 7.60 3.36 12.56
N GLN A 81 6.67 3.25 11.60
CA GLN A 81 5.65 4.26 11.36
C GLN A 81 4.77 4.46 12.61
N GLY A 82 4.39 5.71 12.90
CA GLY A 82 3.79 6.20 14.16
C GLY A 82 3.01 5.19 15.00
N ASP A 83 3.60 4.81 16.15
CA ASP A 83 3.07 3.87 17.15
C ASP A 83 2.42 2.61 16.56
N SER A 84 2.93 2.13 15.41
CA SER A 84 2.35 1.00 14.69
C SER A 84 2.27 -0.23 15.57
N LYS A 85 1.05 -0.73 15.72
CA LYS A 85 0.75 -2.00 16.41
C LYS A 85 0.57 -3.14 15.42
N TYR A 86 0.23 -2.80 14.18
CA TYR A 86 -0.01 -3.74 13.10
C TYR A 86 0.83 -3.37 11.88
N LEU A 87 1.29 -4.39 11.18
CA LEU A 87 2.02 -4.28 9.94
C LEU A 87 1.23 -5.01 8.86
N TYR A 88 0.88 -4.29 7.81
CA TYR A 88 0.10 -4.78 6.69
C TYR A 88 1.02 -4.98 5.49
N HIS A 89 0.91 -6.15 4.87
CA HIS A 89 1.54 -6.46 3.59
C HIS A 89 0.47 -6.30 2.52
N LEU A 90 0.81 -5.58 1.46
CA LEU A 90 -0.11 -5.12 0.43
C LEU A 90 0.37 -5.62 -0.93
N ASN A 91 -0.55 -6.21 -1.70
CA ASN A 91 -0.33 -6.47 -3.12
C ASN A 91 -0.69 -5.21 -3.91
N SER A 92 0.28 -4.57 -4.55
CA SER A 92 0.03 -3.35 -5.33
C SER A 92 -0.89 -3.58 -6.52
N ASP A 93 -0.95 -4.79 -7.07
CA ASP A 93 -1.80 -5.10 -8.24
C ASP A 93 -3.30 -5.09 -7.92
N GLU A 94 -3.65 -5.16 -6.64
CA GLU A 94 -5.04 -5.07 -6.16
C GLU A 94 -5.43 -3.62 -5.81
N ILE A 95 -4.55 -2.64 -6.06
CA ILE A 95 -4.78 -1.22 -5.80
C ILE A 95 -5.06 -0.54 -7.14
N GLU A 96 -6.30 -0.11 -7.33
CA GLU A 96 -6.72 0.58 -8.56
C GLU A 96 -6.39 2.08 -8.55
N GLU A 97 -6.16 2.65 -7.36
CA GLU A 97 -5.80 4.05 -7.17
C GLU A 97 -4.39 4.37 -7.65
N GLN A 98 -4.12 5.64 -7.96
CA GLN A 98 -2.78 6.08 -8.34
C GLN A 98 -1.77 5.84 -7.21
N ILE A 99 -0.67 5.16 -7.55
CA ILE A 99 0.48 4.97 -6.67
C ILE A 99 1.63 5.85 -7.18
N TRP A 100 2.15 6.70 -6.32
CA TRP A 100 3.28 7.57 -6.63
C TRP A 100 4.57 7.01 -6.01
N ASP A 101 5.58 6.71 -6.82
CA ASP A 101 6.95 6.57 -6.34
C ASP A 101 7.45 7.96 -5.94
N VAL A 102 7.55 8.21 -4.64
CA VAL A 102 7.89 9.53 -4.12
C VAL A 102 9.30 9.93 -4.54
N ALA A 103 10.26 9.01 -4.53
CA ALA A 103 11.63 9.31 -4.92
C ALA A 103 11.69 9.75 -6.38
N ALA A 104 10.99 9.04 -7.26
CA ALA A 104 10.90 9.37 -8.68
C ALA A 104 10.26 10.76 -8.93
N GLU A 105 9.18 11.10 -8.20
CA GLU A 105 8.54 12.41 -8.35
C GLU A 105 9.41 13.57 -7.83
N TYR A 106 10.20 13.35 -6.77
CA TYR A 106 11.20 14.34 -6.33
C TYR A 106 12.33 14.52 -7.36
N GLU A 107 12.85 13.42 -7.91
CA GLU A 107 13.88 13.46 -8.97
C GLU A 107 13.38 14.23 -10.20
N LYS A 108 12.20 13.86 -10.70
CA LYS A 108 11.52 14.52 -11.83
C LYS A 108 11.29 16.01 -11.60
N ALA A 109 11.01 16.42 -10.36
CA ALA A 109 10.84 17.82 -9.99
C ALA A 109 12.16 18.57 -9.75
N GLY A 110 13.32 17.91 -9.86
CA GLY A 110 14.63 18.48 -9.55
C GLY A 110 14.78 18.86 -8.08
N LYS A 111 14.07 18.17 -7.18
CA LYS A 111 14.06 18.43 -5.74
C LYS A 111 14.81 17.33 -4.98
N LYS A 112 15.45 17.69 -3.87
CA LYS A 112 16.00 16.70 -2.93
C LYS A 112 14.87 16.06 -2.14
N TYR A 113 14.75 14.73 -2.18
CA TYR A 113 13.82 13.98 -1.34
C TYR A 113 14.27 14.01 0.12
N PRO A 114 13.53 14.66 1.05
CA PRO A 114 13.97 14.83 2.45
C PRO A 114 14.07 13.52 3.23
N TYR A 115 13.28 12.50 2.88
CA TYR A 115 13.14 11.25 3.64
C TYR A 115 13.40 10.02 2.77
N ALA A 116 14.48 10.04 1.99
CA ALA A 116 14.80 8.98 1.03
C ALA A 116 14.92 7.57 1.63
N ASN A 117 15.25 7.47 2.92
CA ASN A 117 15.29 6.21 3.64
C ASN A 117 13.91 5.57 3.85
N GLU A 118 12.83 6.36 3.83
CA GLU A 118 11.47 5.84 4.00
C GLU A 118 10.99 5.05 2.77
N GLN A 119 11.64 5.21 1.61
CA GLN A 119 11.31 4.53 0.35
C GLN A 119 9.81 4.53 0.06
N GLU A 120 9.20 5.71 0.20
CA GLU A 120 7.75 5.85 0.23
C GLU A 120 7.12 5.64 -1.16
N PHE A 121 6.04 4.87 -1.16
CA PHE A 121 5.05 4.85 -2.22
C PHE A 121 3.75 5.43 -1.66
N ALA A 122 3.27 6.52 -2.24
CA ALA A 122 2.08 7.21 -1.77
C ALA A 122 0.88 6.79 -2.62
N VAL A 123 -0.09 6.10 -1.99
CA VAL A 123 -1.33 5.67 -2.67
C VAL A 123 -2.40 6.73 -2.47
N GLU A 124 -3.11 7.15 -3.51
CA GLU A 124 -4.23 8.08 -3.35
C GLU A 124 -5.48 7.38 -2.80
N TYR A 125 -6.26 8.10 -1.99
CA TYR A 125 -7.65 7.85 -1.57
C TYR A 125 -7.97 6.54 -0.86
N HIS A 126 -7.69 5.38 -1.46
CA HIS A 126 -8.13 4.08 -1.00
C HIS A 126 -7.14 2.95 -1.32
N ILE A 127 -6.77 2.19 -0.30
CA ILE A 127 -6.18 0.85 -0.46
C ILE A 127 -7.27 -0.15 -0.07
N PRO A 128 -7.80 -0.97 -0.99
CA PRO A 128 -8.88 -1.90 -0.68
C PRO A 128 -8.45 -2.99 0.31
N TRP A 129 -9.42 -3.56 1.04
CA TRP A 129 -9.17 -4.68 1.95
C TRP A 129 -8.55 -5.87 1.20
N GLU A 130 -8.97 -6.06 -0.05
CA GLU A 130 -8.55 -7.11 -0.96
C GLU A 130 -7.04 -7.07 -1.24
N ALA A 131 -6.44 -5.87 -1.22
CA ALA A 131 -5.00 -5.69 -1.39
C ALA A 131 -4.18 -6.22 -0.20
N ILE A 132 -4.78 -6.39 0.98
CA ILE A 132 -4.06 -6.86 2.17
C ILE A 132 -3.83 -8.38 2.05
N THR A 133 -2.57 -8.80 2.00
CA THR A 133 -2.16 -10.21 1.83
C THR A 133 -1.61 -10.85 3.10
N LYS A 134 -1.23 -10.03 4.09
CA LYS A 134 -0.78 -10.49 5.41
C LYS A 134 -0.93 -9.36 6.42
N VAL A 135 -1.22 -9.72 7.67
CA VAL A 135 -1.17 -8.80 8.81
C VAL A 135 -0.29 -9.41 9.89
N GLU A 136 0.58 -8.60 10.47
CA GLU A 136 1.37 -8.93 11.65
C GLU A 136 1.01 -7.98 12.79
N LYS A 137 1.02 -8.46 14.03
CA LYS A 137 0.84 -7.67 15.23
C LYS A 137 2.14 -7.61 16.01
N ASN A 138 2.49 -6.43 16.53
CA ASN A 138 3.60 -6.29 17.47
C ASN A 138 3.13 -6.74 18.86
N VAL A 139 3.81 -7.76 19.40
CA VAL A 139 3.63 -8.26 20.76
C VAL A 139 4.99 -8.20 21.43
N ASP A 140 5.14 -7.26 22.37
CA ASP A 140 6.37 -7.05 23.15
C ASP A 140 7.64 -6.94 22.29
N GLY A 141 7.54 -6.20 21.18
CA GLY A 141 8.65 -5.98 20.25
C GLY A 141 8.83 -7.08 19.20
N GLN A 142 8.05 -8.15 19.26
CA GLN A 142 8.05 -9.23 18.28
C GLN A 142 6.86 -9.09 17.32
N TRP A 143 7.14 -9.08 16.03
CA TRP A 143 6.12 -9.07 14.99
C TRP A 143 5.67 -10.49 14.69
N ARG A 144 4.38 -10.77 14.88
CA ARG A 144 3.81 -12.10 14.70
C ARG A 144 2.65 -12.05 13.73
N ALA A 145 2.64 -12.96 12.77
CA ALA A 145 1.56 -13.07 11.81
C ALA A 145 0.26 -13.47 12.53
N ILE A 146 -0.80 -12.73 12.30
CA ILE A 146 -2.13 -13.10 12.78
C ILE A 146 -2.84 -13.91 11.70
N LYS A 147 -3.64 -14.89 12.13
CA LYS A 147 -4.49 -15.61 11.20
C LYS A 147 -5.57 -14.66 10.67
N PHE A 148 -5.62 -14.46 9.36
CA PHE A 148 -6.64 -13.66 8.69
C PHE A 148 -7.21 -14.45 7.50
N SER A 149 -8.51 -14.31 7.21
CA SER A 149 -9.18 -15.02 6.11
C SER A 149 -10.03 -14.04 5.30
N LYS A 150 -9.66 -13.77 4.05
CA LYS A 150 -10.43 -12.85 3.18
C LYS A 150 -11.93 -13.19 3.02
N ARG A 151 -12.37 -14.41 3.36
CA ARG A 151 -13.76 -14.88 3.20
C ARG A 151 -14.55 -14.84 4.50
N GLY A 152 -15.49 -13.89 4.57
CA GLY A 152 -16.87 -13.95 5.11
C GLY A 152 -17.15 -14.38 6.56
N VAL A 153 -16.33 -15.21 7.18
CA VAL A 153 -16.55 -15.74 8.53
C VAL A 153 -15.20 -15.77 9.23
N GLU A 154 -14.78 -14.63 9.78
CA GLU A 154 -13.45 -14.48 10.40
C GLU A 154 -13.53 -14.40 11.92
N LEU A 155 -12.83 -15.33 12.55
CA LEU A 155 -12.22 -15.12 13.86
C LEU A 155 -11.04 -14.16 13.64
N PHE A 156 -11.20 -12.88 13.99
CA PHE A 156 -10.06 -11.98 14.26
C PHE A 156 -9.50 -12.35 15.62
N GLU A 157 -8.87 -13.51 15.67
CA GLU A 157 -8.19 -13.97 16.85
C GLU A 157 -6.84 -13.27 16.90
N GLU A 158 -6.84 -11.97 17.28
CA GLU A 158 -5.62 -11.16 17.37
C GLU A 158 -4.61 -11.66 18.44
N ASN A 159 -4.98 -12.72 19.16
CA ASN A 159 -4.16 -13.43 20.14
C ASN A 159 -3.73 -14.82 19.65
N PHE A 160 -4.15 -15.24 18.46
CA PHE A 160 -3.73 -16.51 17.85
C PHE A 160 -2.82 -16.21 16.66
N PHE A 161 -1.59 -16.68 16.78
CA PHE A 161 -0.54 -16.48 15.80
C PHE A 161 -0.40 -17.74 14.94
N VAL A 162 0.00 -17.57 13.69
CA VAL A 162 0.37 -18.68 12.81
C VAL A 162 1.88 -18.86 12.87
N ASP A 163 2.32 -20.11 13.02
CA ASP A 163 3.74 -20.52 12.95
C ASP A 163 4.27 -20.46 11.51
#